data_AF-A0A835VJZ3-F1
#
_entry.id   AF-A0A835VJZ3-F1
#
_cell.length_a   1.000
_cell.length_b   1.000
_cell.length_c   1.000
_cell.angle_alpha   90.00
_cell.angle_beta   90.00
_cell.angle_gamma   90.00
#
_symmetry.space_group_name_H-M   'P 1'
#
loop_
_entity.id
_entity.type
_entity.pdbx_description
1 polymer ?
#
loop_
_entity_poly.entity_id
_entity_poly.type
_entity_poly.pdbx_seq_one_letter_code
_entity_poly.pdbx_strand_id
1 'polypeptide(L)'
;MSLLFSVTYAEDFACGIIKLVFQPGEEGYGGASYILEEGALDDVEAIFVFMFTSLFPTGSISSSPGSLLGAADYFEATIKGEGGHAAAPHKTLDPILTAASVLVSSNNSSPEKNRSS
;
A
#
# COMPACT_ATOMS: atom_id res chain seq x y z
N MET A 1 4.17 -9.77 4.95
CA MET A 1 5.52 -10.30 4.67
C MET A 1 5.67 -10.70 3.21
N SER A 2 5.82 -9.69 2.36
CA SER A 2 6.34 -9.90 1.01
C SER A 2 7.87 -10.03 1.11
N LEU A 3 8.44 -10.93 0.32
CA LEU A 3 9.88 -11.02 0.14
C LEU A 3 10.10 -10.56 -1.29
N LEU A 4 10.42 -9.27 -1.45
CA LEU A 4 10.67 -8.71 -2.76
C LEU A 4 12.03 -9.20 -3.27
N PHE A 5 11.99 -9.92 -4.37
CA PHE A 5 13.15 -10.34 -5.15
C PHE A 5 12.91 -9.95 -6.61
N SER A 6 14.00 -9.62 -7.35
CA SER A 6 14.25 -9.82 -8.80
C SER A 6 14.49 -8.52 -9.64
N VAL A 7 15.17 -8.41 -10.80
CA VAL A 7 16.16 -9.23 -11.58
C VAL A 7 16.94 -8.36 -12.61
N THR A 8 17.90 -9.01 -13.27
CA THR A 8 18.87 -8.79 -14.37
C THR A 8 18.35 -8.61 -15.83
N TYR A 9 19.23 -8.13 -16.73
CA TYR A 9 19.23 -8.35 -18.20
C TYR A 9 20.24 -9.40 -18.69
N ALA A 10 19.89 -10.25 -19.68
CA ALA A 10 20.84 -11.00 -20.51
C ALA A 10 20.21 -11.59 -21.79
N GLU A 11 20.67 -11.18 -22.98
CA GLU A 11 20.48 -11.91 -24.25
C GLU A 11 21.36 -13.18 -24.32
N ASP A 12 22.36 -13.27 -23.44
CA ASP A 12 23.20 -14.45 -23.23
C ASP A 12 23.66 -14.47 -21.75
N PHE A 13 23.40 -15.57 -21.01
CA PHE A 13 23.60 -15.66 -19.55
C PHE A 13 25.06 -15.41 -19.11
N ALA A 14 25.99 -15.37 -20.07
CA ALA A 14 27.42 -15.19 -19.87
C ALA A 14 27.89 -13.71 -19.79
N CYS A 15 27.07 -12.72 -20.17
CA CYS A 15 27.54 -11.33 -20.36
C CYS A 15 26.76 -10.22 -19.60
N GLY A 16 25.82 -10.55 -18.71
CA GLY A 16 25.00 -9.57 -17.98
C GLY A 16 25.29 -9.47 -16.46
N ILE A 17 24.80 -8.41 -15.80
CA ILE A 17 24.94 -8.21 -14.34
C ILE A 17 23.61 -8.47 -13.63
N ILE A 18 23.61 -9.41 -12.68
CA ILE A 18 22.46 -9.70 -11.81
C ILE A 18 22.56 -8.85 -10.55
N LYS A 19 21.57 -7.96 -10.32
CA LYS A 19 21.40 -7.27 -9.03
C LYS A 19 20.33 -7.97 -8.21
N LEU A 20 20.72 -8.40 -7.01
CA LEU A 20 19.78 -8.92 -6.01
C LEU A 20 19.51 -7.82 -4.99
N VAL A 21 18.28 -7.31 -5.01
CA VAL A 21 17.85 -6.22 -4.13
C VAL A 21 16.89 -6.77 -3.08
N PHE A 22 17.25 -6.58 -1.81
CA PHE A 22 16.44 -6.96 -0.67
C PHE A 22 15.77 -5.72 -0.11
N GLN A 23 14.49 -5.52 -0.43
CA GLN A 23 13.76 -4.35 0.05
C GLN A 23 13.38 -4.51 1.54
N PRO A 24 13.80 -3.59 2.42
CA PRO A 24 13.24 -3.49 3.77
C PRO A 24 11.90 -2.73 3.76
N GLY A 25 11.07 -2.90 4.79
CA GLY A 25 9.96 -1.97 5.05
C GLY A 25 8.86 -1.90 3.98
N GLU A 26 8.60 -2.99 3.25
CA GLU A 26 7.50 -3.07 2.27
C GLU A 26 6.11 -2.87 2.90
N GLU A 27 5.94 -3.20 4.17
CA GLU A 27 4.67 -3.14 4.91
C GLU A 27 4.19 -1.71 5.25
N GLY A 28 4.56 -0.71 4.45
CA GLY A 28 4.11 0.68 4.58
C GLY A 28 5.17 1.68 5.04
N TYR A 29 6.45 1.27 5.15
CA TYR A 29 7.54 2.15 5.56
C TYR A 29 8.30 2.81 4.40
N GLY A 30 7.81 2.64 3.17
CA GLY A 30 8.37 3.32 1.98
C GLY A 30 9.74 2.79 1.54
N GLY A 31 10.09 1.53 1.84
CA GLY A 31 11.40 0.96 1.53
C GLY A 31 11.86 1.07 0.06
N ALA A 32 10.92 0.93 -0.88
CA ALA A 32 11.20 1.07 -2.30
C ALA A 32 11.66 2.49 -2.67
N SER A 33 11.10 3.53 -2.02
CA SER A 33 11.49 4.92 -2.27
C SER A 33 12.95 5.17 -1.90
N TYR A 34 13.39 4.66 -0.75
CA TYR A 34 14.80 4.76 -0.35
C TYR A 34 15.76 4.05 -1.32
N ILE A 35 15.37 2.88 -1.84
CA ILE A 35 16.18 2.15 -2.84
C ILE A 35 16.34 2.96 -4.13
N LEU A 36 15.28 3.64 -4.56
CA LEU A 36 15.31 4.51 -5.74
C LEU A 36 16.15 5.76 -5.50
N GLU A 37 16.02 6.39 -4.32
CA GLU A 37 16.80 7.59 -3.95
C GLU A 37 18.31 7.32 -3.89
N GLU A 38 18.72 6.11 -3.48
CA GLU A 38 20.12 5.67 -3.47
C GLU A 38 20.66 5.31 -4.86
N GLY A 39 19.84 5.39 -5.92
CA GLY A 39 20.23 5.10 -7.30
C GLY A 39 20.57 3.63 -7.55
N ALA A 40 20.12 2.73 -6.67
CA ALA A 40 20.48 1.30 -6.74
C ALA A 40 19.96 0.60 -8.02
N LEU A 41 18.97 1.20 -8.68
CA LEU A 41 18.27 0.67 -9.85
C LEU A 41 18.48 1.51 -11.13
N ASP A 42 19.32 2.54 -11.12
CA ASP A 42 19.46 3.50 -12.23
C ASP A 42 20.01 2.89 -13.54
N ASP A 43 20.76 1.80 -13.43
CA ASP A 43 21.39 1.05 -14.50
C ASP A 43 20.67 -0.30 -14.77
N VAL A 44 19.43 -0.47 -14.28
CA VAL A 44 18.63 -1.68 -14.45
C VAL A 44 17.61 -1.51 -15.57
N GLU A 45 17.66 -2.41 -16.57
CA GLU A 45 16.75 -2.36 -17.74
C GLU A 45 15.37 -2.99 -17.47
N ALA A 46 15.29 -3.93 -16.54
CA ALA A 46 14.06 -4.64 -16.22
C ALA A 46 14.04 -5.01 -14.73
N ILE A 47 12.88 -4.89 -14.09
CA ILE A 47 12.67 -5.28 -12.70
C ILE A 47 11.61 -6.37 -12.68
N PHE A 48 11.82 -7.38 -11.85
CA PHE A 48 10.87 -8.44 -11.62
C PHE A 48 10.55 -8.46 -10.12
N VAL A 49 9.33 -8.85 -9.78
CA VAL A 49 8.85 -8.82 -8.41
C VAL A 49 8.11 -10.11 -8.14
N PHE A 50 8.50 -10.81 -7.09
CA PHE A 50 7.77 -11.98 -6.61
C PHE A 50 6.98 -11.64 -5.35
N MET A 51 5.72 -12.03 -5.35
CA MET A 51 4.84 -11.94 -4.20
C MET A 51 4.21 -13.30 -3.96
N PHE A 52 4.33 -13.81 -2.75
CA PHE A 52 3.65 -15.02 -2.33
C PHE A 52 2.28 -14.67 -1.75
N THR A 53 1.26 -15.40 -2.16
CA THR A 53 -0.11 -15.19 -1.71
C THR A 53 -0.83 -16.52 -1.54
N SER A 54 -1.71 -16.60 -0.54
CA SER A 54 -2.60 -17.74 -0.32
C SER A 54 -3.87 -17.70 -1.18
N LEU A 55 -4.06 -16.64 -1.98
CA LEU A 55 -5.24 -16.47 -2.83
C LEU A 55 -5.26 -17.41 -4.04
N PHE A 56 -4.10 -17.99 -4.40
CA PHE A 56 -3.98 -18.92 -5.52
C PHE A 56 -3.51 -20.31 -5.03
N PRO A 57 -3.86 -21.39 -5.76
CA PRO A 57 -3.39 -22.73 -5.42
C PRO A 57 -1.87 -22.82 -5.38
N THR A 58 -1.32 -23.56 -4.42
CA THR A 58 0.11 -23.84 -4.35
C THR A 58 0.63 -24.45 -5.65
N GLY A 59 1.79 -23.97 -6.12
CA GLY A 59 2.40 -24.42 -7.37
C GLY A 59 1.89 -23.69 -8.61
N SER A 60 1.00 -22.71 -8.46
CA SER A 60 0.60 -21.81 -9.54
C SER A 60 1.42 -20.51 -9.55
N ILE A 61 1.61 -19.97 -10.75
CA ILE A 61 2.20 -18.64 -10.98
C ILE A 61 1.20 -17.87 -11.84
N SER A 62 0.89 -16.64 -11.44
CA SER A 62 -0.03 -15.77 -12.15
C SER A 62 0.63 -14.42 -12.41
N SER A 63 0.34 -13.83 -13.57
CA SER A 63 0.78 -12.50 -13.98
C SER A 63 -0.26 -11.89 -14.92
N SER A 64 -0.39 -10.57 -14.92
CA SER A 64 -1.26 -9.83 -15.83
C SER A 64 -0.50 -8.62 -16.40
N PRO A 65 -0.70 -8.27 -17.68
CA PRO A 65 -0.22 -6.99 -18.19
C PRO A 65 -0.96 -5.84 -17.49
N GLY A 66 -0.25 -4.73 -17.25
CA GLY A 66 -0.81 -3.52 -16.64
C GLY A 66 -0.78 -3.51 -15.11
N SER A 67 -1.67 -2.73 -14.49
CA SER A 67 -1.72 -2.56 -13.03
C SER A 67 -2.30 -3.80 -12.35
N LEU A 68 -1.54 -4.39 -11.43
CA LEU A 68 -1.97 -5.55 -10.64
C LEU A 68 -2.61 -5.17 -9.30
N LEU A 69 -2.12 -4.12 -8.66
CA LEU A 69 -2.54 -3.68 -7.33
C LEU A 69 -3.03 -2.23 -7.36
N GLY A 70 -3.84 -1.86 -6.38
CA GLY A 70 -4.25 -0.47 -6.15
C GLY A 70 -3.18 0.29 -5.37
N ALA A 71 -3.04 1.60 -5.63
CA ALA A 71 -2.24 2.47 -4.79
C ALA A 71 -2.88 2.62 -3.40
N ALA A 72 -2.06 2.65 -2.36
CA ALA A 72 -2.48 2.87 -0.98
C ALA A 72 -1.71 4.07 -0.40
N ASP A 73 -2.39 4.84 0.45
CA ASP A 73 -1.82 6.00 1.13
C ASP A 73 -2.42 6.13 2.53
N TYR A 74 -1.74 6.86 3.42
CA TYR A 74 -2.13 7.09 4.79
C TYR A 74 -2.36 8.59 5.04
N PHE A 75 -3.40 8.91 5.79
CA PHE A 75 -3.64 10.27 6.25
C PHE A 75 -3.97 10.27 7.75
N GLU A 76 -3.61 11.36 8.41
CA GLU A 76 -3.95 11.60 9.81
C GLU A 76 -4.88 12.81 9.90
N ALA A 77 -5.96 12.69 10.67
CA ALA A 77 -6.90 13.76 10.92
C ALA A 77 -7.14 13.93 12.42
N THR A 78 -6.92 15.13 12.94
CA THR A 78 -7.21 15.47 14.34
C THR A 78 -8.56 16.18 14.45
N ILE A 79 -9.50 15.56 15.16
CA ILE A 79 -10.81 16.17 15.46
C ILE A 79 -10.75 16.80 16.85
N LYS A 80 -10.91 18.12 16.92
CA LYS A 80 -10.93 18.88 18.17
C LYS A 80 -12.37 19.18 18.56
N GLY A 81 -12.73 18.77 19.77
CA GLY A 81 -14.01 19.08 20.39
C GLY A 81 -13.86 20.09 21.52
N GLU A 82 -14.97 20.37 22.19
CA GLU A 82 -15.10 21.24 23.35
C GLU A 82 -15.90 20.50 24.42
N GLY A 83 -15.24 20.22 25.54
CA GLY A 83 -15.85 19.50 26.66
C GLY A 83 -16.86 20.34 27.44
N GLY A 84 -17.74 19.68 28.18
CA GLY A 84 -18.68 20.33 29.07
C GLY A 84 -19.39 19.33 29.97
N HIS A 85 -20.48 19.74 30.62
CA HIS A 85 -21.22 18.88 31.54
C HIS A 85 -21.81 17.68 30.80
N ALA A 86 -21.51 16.45 31.24
CA ALA A 86 -21.98 15.22 30.58
C ALA A 86 -23.52 15.13 30.49
N ALA A 87 -24.24 15.77 31.42
CA ALA A 87 -25.71 15.85 31.41
C ALA A 87 -26.27 16.92 30.44
N ALA A 88 -25.42 17.73 29.80
CA ALA A 88 -25.82 18.79 28.87
C ALA A 88 -25.05 18.68 27.53
N PRO A 89 -25.18 17.55 26.80
CA PRO A 89 -24.41 17.29 25.58
C PRO A 89 -24.65 18.32 24.47
N HIS A 90 -25.82 18.95 24.44
CA HIS A 90 -26.15 20.04 23.50
C HIS A 90 -25.31 21.32 23.69
N LYS A 91 -24.55 21.43 24.78
CA LYS A 91 -23.61 22.53 25.04
C LYS A 91 -22.15 22.11 24.83
N THR A 92 -21.91 20.92 24.30
CA THR A 92 -20.56 20.38 24.05
C THR A 92 -20.35 20.16 22.56
N LEU A 93 -19.10 20.24 22.11
CA LEU A 93 -18.70 19.79 20.80
C LEU A 93 -18.05 18.42 20.97
N ASP A 94 -18.83 17.35 20.80
CA ASP A 94 -18.37 15.99 21.02
C ASP A 94 -17.47 15.50 19.87
N PRO A 95 -16.15 15.33 20.11
CA PRO A 95 -15.25 14.86 19.07
C PRO A 95 -15.48 13.38 18.72
N ILE A 96 -16.06 12.59 19.63
CA ILE A 96 -16.32 11.15 19.42
C ILE A 96 -17.46 10.99 18.41
N LEU A 97 -18.58 11.70 18.62
CA LEU A 97 -19.71 11.64 17.68
C LEU A 97 -19.31 12.16 16.30
N THR A 98 -18.51 13.22 16.26
CA THR A 98 -17.98 13.80 15.02
C THR A 98 -17.07 12.79 14.30
N ALA A 99 -16.14 12.14 15.01
CA ALA A 99 -15.28 11.11 14.44
C ALA A 99 -16.08 9.93 13.89
N ALA A 100 -17.08 9.45 14.62
CA ALA A 100 -17.95 8.37 14.17
C ALA A 100 -18.68 8.72 12.87
N SER A 101 -19.19 9.95 12.75
CA SER A 101 -19.87 10.42 11.54
C SER A 101 -18.92 10.49 10.33
N VAL A 102 -17.69 10.97 10.53
CA VAL A 102 -16.66 11.00 9.48
C VAL A 102 -16.33 9.58 9.01
N LEU A 103 -16.17 8.63 9.92
CA LEU A 103 -15.88 7.23 9.55
C LEU A 103 -17.01 6.59 8.73
N VAL A 104 -18.27 6.78 9.14
CA VAL A 104 -19.43 6.22 8.43
C VAL A 104 -19.57 6.82 7.03
N SER A 105 -19.43 8.14 6.91
CA SER A 105 -19.52 8.83 5.61
C SER A 105 -18.39 8.42 4.67
N SER A 106 -17.15 8.31 5.16
CA SER A 106 -16.01 7.83 4.37
C SER A 106 -16.24 6.40 3.85
N ASN A 107 -16.74 5.49 4.69
CA ASN A 107 -17.03 4.12 4.26
C ASN A 107 -18.14 4.04 3.18
N ASN A 108 -19.08 4.98 3.19
CA ASN A 108 -20.14 5.06 2.19
C ASN A 108 -19.68 5.68 0.87
N SER A 109 -18.58 6.44 0.88
CA SER A 109 -17.97 6.99 -0.35
C SER A 109 -17.09 6.00 -1.11
N SER A 110 -16.79 4.81 -0.56
CA SER A 110 -15.96 3.82 -1.25
C SER A 110 -16.68 3.27 -2.50
N PRO A 111 -16.08 3.41 -3.70
CA PRO A 111 -16.71 3.03 -4.97
C PRO A 111 -16.94 1.52 -5.14
N GLU A 112 -16.37 0.68 -4.27
CA GLU A 112 -16.55 -0.78 -4.30
C GLU A 112 -18.01 -1.22 -4.06
N LYS A 113 -18.82 -0.43 -3.34
CA LYS A 113 -20.22 -0.79 -3.05
C LYS A 113 -21.20 -0.55 -4.20
N ASN A 114 -20.78 0.10 -5.29
CA ASN A 114 -21.63 0.39 -6.45
C ASN A 114 -21.44 -0.59 -7.63
N ARG A 115 -20.72 -1.71 -7.44
CA ARG A 115 -20.46 -2.72 -8.49
C ARG A 115 -21.13 -4.08 -8.23
N SER A 116 -22.32 -4.10 -7.64
CA SER A 116 -23.20 -5.27 -7.67
C SER A 116 -24.41 -5.00 -8.56
N SER A 117 -24.29 -5.34 -9.84
CA SER A 117 -25.38 -5.49 -10.80
C SER A 117 -25.01 -6.58 -11.79
#